data_AF-A0A8T0J2X6-F1
#
_entry.id   AF-A0A8T0J2X6-F1
#
_cell.length_a   1.000
_cell.length_b   1.000
_cell.length_c   1.000
_cell.angle_alpha   90.00
_cell.angle_beta   90.00
_cell.angle_gamma   90.00
#
_symmetry.space_group_name_H-M   'P 1'
#
loop_
_entity.id
_entity.type
_entity.pdbx_description
1 polymer ?
#
loop_
_entity_poly.entity_id
_entity_poly.type
_entity_poly.pdbx_seq_one_letter_code
_entity_poly.pdbx_strand_id
1 'polypeptide(L)'
;MDTKVTTVIVNATKQGLTMKVGNRNCYSKLTSVKVGGQYKMQTDVNWTYQEFMLQDKAHSQNQLFISSDDCCDYERITIKENLDGSFDVHRELRHQFRTGNSIPERSTISSWRMWFHKLL
;
A
#
# COMPACT_ATOMS: atom_id res chain seq x y z
N MET A 1 8.29 0.14 24.67
CA MET A 1 7.37 1.07 23.99
C MET A 1 7.14 0.51 22.60
N ASP A 2 5.92 0.07 22.29
CA ASP A 2 5.60 -0.41 20.94
C ASP A 2 5.72 0.76 19.97
N THR A 3 6.75 0.72 19.11
CA THR A 3 7.00 1.72 18.08
C THR A 3 5.95 1.53 16.98
N LYS A 4 4.77 2.14 17.17
CA LYS A 4 3.72 2.15 16.15
C LYS A 4 4.20 2.98 14.96
N VAL A 5 4.38 2.32 13.82
CA VAL A 5 4.79 2.97 12.58
C VAL A 5 3.55 3.49 11.87
N THR A 6 3.54 4.77 11.48
CA THR A 6 2.39 5.38 10.79
C THR A 6 2.73 5.72 9.34
N THR A 7 1.96 5.20 8.39
CA THR A 7 2.01 5.59 6.95
C THR A 7 0.80 6.42 6.59
N VAL A 8 1.01 7.45 5.79
CA VAL A 8 -0.07 8.25 5.22
C VAL A 8 -0.35 7.80 3.79
N ILE A 9 -1.54 7.24 3.56
CA ILE A 9 -2.05 6.92 2.24
C ILE A 9 -2.88 8.11 1.75
N VAL A 10 -2.48 8.70 0.62
CA VAL A 10 -3.10 9.90 0.04
C VAL A 10 -3.80 9.54 -1.25
N ASN A 11 -5.06 9.97 -1.37
CA ASN A 11 -5.82 9.88 -2.60
C ASN A 11 -5.69 11.18 -3.39
N ALA A 12 -4.82 11.18 -4.41
CA ALA A 12 -4.67 12.26 -5.38
C ALA A 12 -5.34 11.93 -6.73
N THR A 13 -6.26 10.96 -6.75
CA THR A 13 -7.08 10.63 -7.93
C THR A 13 -8.26 11.60 -8.05
N LYS A 14 -9.01 11.53 -9.16
CA LYS A 14 -10.23 12.33 -9.34
C LYS A 14 -11.45 11.72 -8.66
N GLN A 15 -11.32 10.53 -8.08
CA GLN A 15 -12.44 9.74 -7.56
C GLN A 15 -12.21 9.30 -6.10
N GLY A 16 -13.28 8.88 -5.42
CA GLY A 16 -13.18 8.35 -4.06
C GLY A 16 -12.71 6.90 -4.08
N LEU A 17 -11.67 6.57 -3.31
CA LEU A 17 -11.16 5.20 -3.21
C LEU A 17 -11.78 4.46 -2.03
N THR A 18 -12.13 3.19 -2.23
CA THR A 18 -12.47 2.28 -1.13
C THR A 18 -11.25 1.42 -0.82
N MET A 19 -10.80 1.47 0.43
CA MET A 19 -9.72 0.64 0.91
C MET A 19 -10.29 -0.57 1.64
N LYS A 20 -9.82 -1.75 1.28
CA LYS A 20 -10.15 -3.03 1.90
C LYS A 20 -8.88 -3.66 2.46
N VAL A 21 -9.00 -4.42 3.54
CA VAL A 21 -7.92 -5.19 4.16
C VAL A 21 -8.23 -6.67 4.03
N GLY A 22 -7.21 -7.48 3.77
CA GLY A 22 -7.30 -8.91 3.97
C GLY A 22 -6.11 -9.67 3.39
N ASN A 23 -6.34 -10.94 3.05
CA ASN A 23 -5.29 -11.88 2.70
C ASN A 23 -5.58 -12.63 1.39
N ARG A 24 -5.72 -11.92 0.26
CA ARG A 24 -6.07 -12.43 -1.10
C ARG A 24 -7.39 -13.18 -1.24
N ASN A 25 -7.67 -14.12 -0.35
CA ASN A 25 -8.84 -14.99 -0.32
C ASN A 25 -10.07 -14.29 0.25
N CYS A 26 -9.88 -13.31 1.13
CA CYS A 26 -10.96 -12.52 1.71
C CYS A 26 -10.52 -11.06 1.87
N TYR A 27 -11.39 -10.12 1.49
CA TYR A 27 -11.19 -8.68 1.69
C TYR A 27 -12.40 -8.08 2.40
N SER A 28 -12.16 -7.40 3.51
CA SER A 28 -13.16 -6.64 4.24
C SER A 28 -12.95 -5.15 4.04
N LYS A 29 -14.04 -4.39 3.91
CA LYS A 29 -13.94 -2.92 3.78
C LYS A 29 -13.32 -2.35 5.05
N LEU A 30 -12.21 -1.63 4.89
CA LEU A 30 -11.53 -0.93 5.96
C LEU A 30 -12.04 0.52 6.06
N THR A 31 -12.02 1.26 4.94
CA THR A 31 -12.45 2.66 4.92
C THR A 31 -12.71 3.16 3.49
N SER A 32 -13.16 4.42 3.36
CA SER A 32 -13.22 5.14 2.09
C SER A 32 -12.40 6.42 2.20
N VAL A 33 -11.49 6.64 1.24
CA VAL A 33 -10.63 7.82 1.13
C VAL A 33 -11.20 8.75 0.07
N LYS A 34 -11.73 9.89 0.50
CA LYS A 34 -12.29 10.92 -0.42
C LYS A 34 -11.21 11.48 -1.34
N VAL A 35 -11.63 12.14 -2.43
CA VAL A 35 -10.75 12.90 -3.34
C VAL A 35 -9.95 13.93 -2.54
N GLY A 36 -8.63 13.96 -2.73
CA GLY A 36 -7.70 14.81 -1.97
C GLY A 36 -7.55 14.41 -0.49
N GLY A 37 -8.25 13.37 -0.06
CA GLY A 37 -8.25 12.87 1.31
C GLY A 37 -7.03 12.02 1.62
N GLN A 38 -6.84 11.76 2.91
CA GLN A 38 -5.77 10.91 3.41
C GLN A 38 -6.29 9.93 4.45
N TYR A 39 -5.65 8.77 4.52
CA TYR A 39 -5.83 7.80 5.57
C TYR A 39 -4.50 7.53 6.28
N LYS A 40 -4.50 7.58 7.60
CA LYS A 40 -3.32 7.28 8.41
C LYS A 40 -3.39 5.82 8.84
N MET A 41 -2.56 4.99 8.21
CA MET A 41 -2.38 3.60 8.58
C MET A 41 -1.43 3.52 9.76
N GLN A 42 -1.89 2.99 10.89
CA GLN A 42 -1.00 2.60 11.98
C GLN A 42 -0.69 1.11 11.83
N THR A 43 0.55 0.81 11.46
CA THR A 43 1.04 -0.56 11.34
C THR A 43 1.56 -0.99 12.71
N ASP A 44 0.98 -2.06 13.24
CA ASP A 44 1.47 -2.78 14.41
C ASP A 44 1.72 -4.26 14.06
N VAL A 45 2.22 -5.04 15.01
CA VAL A 45 2.54 -6.48 14.83
C VAL A 45 1.36 -7.32 14.31
N ASN A 46 0.11 -6.91 14.52
CA ASN A 46 -1.08 -7.63 14.05
C ASN A 46 -1.35 -7.42 12.55
N TRP A 47 -0.68 -6.47 11.90
CA TRP A 47 -0.83 -6.20 10.47
C TRP A 47 0.16 -6.96 9.60
N THR A 48 1.01 -7.80 10.21
CA THR A 48 1.94 -8.66 9.47
C THR A 48 1.17 -9.52 8.47
N TYR A 49 1.62 -9.55 7.22
CA TYR A 49 1.03 -10.33 6.12
C TYR A 49 -0.33 -9.84 5.60
N GLN A 50 -0.76 -8.62 5.94
CA GLN A 50 -1.98 -8.04 5.37
C GLN A 50 -1.71 -7.34 4.02
N GLU A 51 -2.64 -7.49 3.09
CA GLU A 51 -2.71 -6.72 1.84
C GLU A 51 -3.87 -5.74 1.91
N PHE A 52 -3.60 -4.50 1.51
CA PHE A 52 -4.55 -3.41 1.42
C PHE A 52 -4.91 -3.18 -0.04
N MET A 53 -6.15 -3.47 -0.41
CA MET A 53 -6.65 -3.23 -1.75
C MET A 53 -7.36 -1.88 -1.80
N LEU A 54 -6.92 -1.01 -2.71
CA LEU A 54 -7.60 0.22 -3.07
C LEU A 54 -8.31 0.03 -4.41
N GLN A 55 -9.57 0.42 -4.43
CA GLN A 55 -10.45 0.24 -5.56
C GLN A 55 -11.29 1.50 -5.76
N ASP A 56 -11.42 1.94 -7.01
CA ASP A 56 -12.43 2.93 -7.37
C ASP A 56 -13.83 2.34 -7.21
N LYS A 57 -14.77 3.14 -6.72
CA LYS A 57 -16.19 2.76 -6.65
C LYS A 57 -16.80 2.55 -8.03
N ALA A 58 -16.40 3.34 -9.03
CA ALA A 58 -16.97 3.25 -10.36
C ALA A 58 -16.34 2.12 -11.19
N HIS A 59 -15.03 1.86 -11.02
CA HIS A 59 -14.30 0.90 -11.83
C HIS A 59 -13.67 -0.20 -10.95
N SER A 60 -14.42 -1.28 -10.72
CA SER A 60 -13.95 -2.40 -9.89
C SER A 60 -12.78 -3.19 -10.45
N GLN A 61 -12.45 -2.97 -11.73
CA GLN A 61 -11.33 -3.61 -12.41
C GLN A 61 -9.99 -2.93 -12.13
N ASN A 62 -9.99 -1.64 -11.76
CA ASN A 62 -8.77 -0.94 -11.39
C ASN A 62 -8.53 -1.07 -9.89
N GLN A 63 -7.64 -2.00 -9.54
CA GLN A 63 -7.26 -2.33 -8.17
C GLN A 63 -5.79 -2.05 -7.96
N LEU A 64 -5.46 -1.42 -6.84
CA LEU A 64 -4.10 -1.24 -6.38
C LEU A 64 -3.91 -1.98 -5.07
N PHE A 65 -2.80 -2.70 -4.92
CA PHE A 65 -2.44 -3.38 -3.69
C PHE A 65 -1.26 -2.68 -3.01
N ILE A 66 -1.40 -2.42 -1.72
CA ILE A 66 -0.35 -1.95 -0.81
C ILE A 66 -0.15 -3.05 0.22
N SER A 67 1.10 -3.46 0.46
CA SER A 67 1.41 -4.47 1.47
C SER A 67 1.66 -3.85 2.84
N SER A 68 1.60 -4.66 3.90
CA SER A 68 2.07 -4.25 5.23
C SER A 68 3.53 -3.79 5.22
N ASP A 69 4.38 -4.41 4.40
CA ASP A 69 5.79 -4.03 4.22
C ASP A 69 5.90 -2.61 3.66
N ASP A 70 5.09 -2.26 2.65
CA ASP A 70 5.07 -0.90 2.10
C ASP A 70 4.74 0.13 3.20
N CYS A 71 3.83 -0.20 4.12
CA CYS A 71 3.52 0.66 5.26
C CYS A 71 4.66 0.74 6.30
N CYS A 72 5.54 -0.25 6.36
CA CYS A 72 6.74 -0.18 7.18
C CYS A 72 7.83 0.68 6.53
N ASP A 73 8.03 0.54 5.22
CA ASP A 73 9.13 1.15 4.47
C ASP A 73 8.87 2.64 4.15
N TYR A 74 7.62 2.99 3.84
CA TYR A 74 7.25 4.31 3.34
C TYR A 74 6.43 5.10 4.36
N GLU A 75 6.80 6.37 4.56
CA GLU A 75 6.01 7.30 5.39
C GLU A 75 4.78 7.80 4.68
N ARG A 76 4.84 7.91 3.35
CA ARG A 76 3.76 8.43 2.53
C ARG A 76 3.64 7.61 1.25
N ILE A 77 2.40 7.23 0.92
CA ILE A 77 2.04 6.58 -0.33
C ILE A 77 0.95 7.42 -0.98
N THR A 78 1.26 8.04 -2.11
CA THR A 78 0.33 8.89 -2.85
C THR A 78 -0.14 8.17 -4.10
N ILE A 79 -1.46 8.00 -4.20
CA ILE A 79 -2.12 7.31 -5.31
C ILE A 79 -2.61 8.37 -6.29
N LYS A 80 -2.15 8.27 -7.53
CA LYS A 80 -2.54 9.12 -8.65
C LYS A 80 -3.27 8.28 -9.69
N GLU A 81 -4.04 8.96 -10.53
CA GLU A 81 -4.77 8.34 -11.63
C GLU A 81 -4.16 8.85 -12.94
N ASN A 82 -3.78 7.93 -13.82
CA ASN A 82 -3.29 8.20 -15.16
C ASN A 82 -4.45 8.52 -16.10
N LEU A 83 -4.13 9.03 -17.30
CA LEU A 83 -5.14 9.38 -18.30
C LEU A 83 -5.95 8.18 -18.81
N ASP A 84 -5.38 6.98 -18.73
CA ASP A 84 -6.03 5.71 -19.08
C ASP A 84 -6.88 5.13 -17.93
N GLY A 85 -6.99 5.85 -16.81
CA GLY A 85 -7.71 5.41 -15.61
C GLY A 85 -6.93 4.45 -14.73
N SER A 86 -5.71 4.04 -15.11
CA SER A 86 -4.85 3.21 -14.27
C SER A 86 -4.31 4.00 -13.07
N PHE A 87 -3.92 3.29 -12.00
CA PHE A 87 -3.32 3.94 -10.84
C PHE A 87 -1.79 3.99 -10.95
N ASP A 88 -1.24 5.16 -10.65
CA ASP A 88 0.19 5.36 -10.40
C ASP A 88 0.42 5.59 -8.90
N VAL A 89 1.57 5.14 -8.39
CA VAL A 89 1.87 5.15 -6.96
C VAL A 89 3.23 5.78 -6.70
N HIS A 90 3.19 6.95 -6.06
CA HIS A 90 4.38 7.61 -5.58
C HIS A 90 4.62 7.26 -4.11
N ARG A 91 5.83 6.83 -3.76
CA ARG A 91 6.20 6.38 -2.42
C ARG A 91 7.35 7.22 -1.86
N GLU A 92 7.17 7.75 -0.66
CA GLU A 92 8.20 8.51 0.05
C GLU A 92 8.78 7.65 1.17
N LEU A 93 10.09 7.40 1.09
CA LEU A 93 10.82 6.58 2.05
C LEU A 93 10.92 7.28 3.41
N ARG A 94 10.78 6.51 4.48
CA ARG A 94 11.06 7.02 5.83
C ARG A 94 12.50 7.47 5.95
N HIS A 95 12.72 8.55 6.68
CA HIS A 95 14.05 9.14 6.90
C HIS A 95 15.10 8.13 7.39
N GLN A 96 14.70 7.17 8.24
CA GLN A 96 15.57 6.11 8.75
C GLN A 96 16.15 5.17 7.67
N PHE A 97 15.57 5.12 6.48
CA PHE A 97 16.08 4.36 5.32
C PHE A 97 16.82 5.23 4.30
N ARG A 98 16.93 6.55 4.53
CA ARG A 98 17.54 7.50 3.57
C ARG A 98 19.06 7.62 3.72
N THR A 99 19.63 7.27 4.89
CA THR A 99 21.03 7.59 5.24
C THR A 99 22.00 6.42 5.28
N GLY A 100 21.65 5.24 4.76
CA GLY A 100 22.61 4.14 4.61
C GLY A 100 22.12 2.84 5.22
N ASN A 101 21.36 2.11 4.43
CA ASN A 101 21.56 0.69 4.12
C ASN A 101 20.62 0.43 2.96
N SER A 102 21.15 -0.14 1.89
CA SER A 102 20.44 -0.43 0.64
C SER A 102 19.04 -0.96 0.92
N ILE A 103 18.02 -0.22 0.49
CA ILE A 103 16.71 -0.82 0.22
C ILE A 103 17.01 -1.94 -0.78
N PRO A 104 16.72 -3.22 -0.49
CA PRO A 104 16.83 -4.22 -1.53
C PRO A 104 15.96 -3.71 -2.68
N GLU A 105 16.56 -3.55 -3.85
CA GLU A 105 15.89 -3.16 -5.09
C GLU A 105 14.77 -4.18 -5.35
N ARG A 106 13.60 -3.95 -4.73
CA ARG A 106 12.42 -4.76 -4.90
C ARG A 106 11.91 -4.30 -6.26
N SER A 107 12.15 -5.13 -7.28
CA SER A 107 11.36 -5.05 -8.49
C SER A 107 9.90 -4.96 -8.08
N THR A 108 9.11 -4.17 -8.79
CA THR A 108 7.68 -3.88 -8.56
C THR A 108 6.77 -5.12 -8.59
N ILE A 109 7.36 -6.33 -8.56
CA ILE A 109 6.72 -7.62 -8.50
C ILE A 109 6.74 -8.10 -7.04
N SER A 110 5.55 -8.20 -6.45
CA SER A 110 5.29 -8.74 -5.11
C SER A 110 6.28 -9.84 -4.68
N SER A 111 7.11 -9.55 -3.68
CA SER A 111 8.25 -10.33 -3.21
C SER A 111 7.95 -11.72 -2.63
N TRP A 112 6.68 -12.04 -2.36
CA TRP A 112 6.29 -13.37 -1.88
C TRP A 112 6.47 -14.46 -2.95
N ARG A 113 6.54 -14.10 -4.24
CA ARG A 113 6.71 -15.06 -5.34
C ARG A 113 8.08 -15.72 -5.38
N MET A 114 9.11 -15.11 -4.78
CA MET A 114 10.48 -15.65 -4.84
C MET A 114 10.81 -16.65 -3.72
N TRP A 115 10.07 -16.68 -2.61
CA TRP A 115 10.35 -17.64 -1.53
C TRP A 115 9.82 -19.05 -1.84
N PHE A 116 8.67 -19.17 -2.50
CA PHE A 116 8.11 -20.48 -2.85
C PHE A 116 8.87 -21.21 -3.96
N HIS A 117 9.64 -20.50 -4.80
CA HIS A 117 10.40 -21.12 -5.89
C HIS A 117 11.78 -21.67 -5.47
N LYS A 118 12.21 -21.45 -4.22
CA LYS A 118 13.48 -22.00 -3.70
C LYS A 118 13.31 -23.26 -2.83
N LEU A 119 12.09 -23.79 -2.72
CA LEU A 119 11.77 -24.97 -1.89
C LEU A 119 11.20 -26.16 -2.71
N LEU A 120 11.47 -26.20 -4.01
CA LEU A 120 11.24 -27.38 -4.85
C LEU A 120 12.55 -27.80 -5.51
#